data_AF-A0A373CWQ7-F1
#
_entry.id   AF-A0A373CWQ7-F1
#
_cell.length_a   1.000
_cell.length_b   1.000
_cell.length_c   1.000
_cell.angle_alpha   90.00
_cell.angle_beta   90.00
_cell.angle_gamma   90.00
#
_symmetry.space_group_name_H-M   'P 1'
#
loop_
_entity.id
_entity.type
_entity.pdbx_description
1 polymer ?
#
loop_
_entity_poly.entity_id
_entity_poly.type
_entity_poly.pdbx_seq_one_letter_code
_entity_poly.pdbx_strand_id
1 'polypeptide(L)'
;MHTKRLGDMLLEAGLITEEQLGEALKYQAQEKERLGTTLVKHNYITEKQLIDTLRIQLGIEYIDLSKVDITPEMSRYVPKNLAKKMNVVPVRVSRDQLFLAMADPLNFMAIEEAKRTSKKRIVPMIASEPAVRRAINVLYGNEGAARAMEDIRAETAATRETEPQRQQEIQENKTPMIRLVNSIIERAVSENASDIHFEPTEDNMVIRMRIDGQLQQVSYMEGKLKN
;
A
#
# COMPACT_ATOMS: atom_id res chain seq x y z
N MET A 1 -24.66 -2.66 23.25
CA MET A 1 -24.08 -1.38 23.72
C MET A 1 -24.21 -0.39 22.58
N HIS A 2 -25.03 0.66 22.73
CA HIS A 2 -25.06 1.73 21.73
C HIS A 2 -23.80 2.57 21.91
N THR A 3 -22.83 2.37 21.02
CA THR A 3 -21.69 3.29 20.89
C THR A 3 -22.24 4.67 20.52
N LYS A 4 -21.91 5.71 21.31
CA LYS A 4 -22.26 7.10 20.96
C LYS A 4 -21.80 7.41 19.53
N ARG A 5 -22.53 8.24 18.81
CA ARG A 5 -22.16 8.60 17.43
C ARG A 5 -20.97 9.54 17.45
N LEU A 6 -20.20 9.53 16.35
CA LEU A 6 -19.00 10.37 16.22
C LEU A 6 -19.33 11.86 16.40
N GLY A 7 -20.40 12.35 15.75
CA GLY A 7 -20.83 13.74 15.85
C GLY A 7 -21.16 14.16 17.28
N ASP A 8 -21.92 13.33 18.01
CA ASP A 8 -22.29 13.60 19.40
C ASP A 8 -21.04 13.68 20.31
N MET A 9 -20.07 12.79 20.10
CA MET A 9 -18.82 12.82 20.86
C MET A 9 -17.98 14.07 20.58
N LEU A 10 -17.95 14.52 19.32
CA LEU A 10 -17.24 15.74 18.93
C LEU A 10 -17.92 17.01 19.49
N LEU A 11 -19.26 17.03 19.54
CA LEU A 11 -20.03 18.11 20.18
C LEU A 11 -19.78 18.15 21.69
N GLU A 12 -19.88 17.02 22.38
CA GLU A 12 -19.64 16.93 23.82
C GLU A 12 -18.21 17.33 24.21
N ALA A 13 -17.24 17.03 23.34
CA ALA A 13 -15.85 17.43 23.52
C ALA A 13 -15.58 18.91 23.17
N GLY A 14 -16.59 19.65 22.69
CA GLY A 14 -16.45 21.05 22.27
C GLY A 14 -15.56 21.23 21.03
N LEU A 15 -15.37 20.17 20.24
CA LEU A 15 -14.51 20.19 19.04
C LEU A 15 -15.24 20.74 17.82
N ILE A 16 -16.56 20.65 17.79
CA ILE A 16 -17.43 21.20 16.75
C ILE A 16 -18.66 21.85 17.38
N THR A 17 -19.35 22.70 16.62
CA THR A 17 -20.67 23.25 16.98
C THR A 17 -21.81 22.47 16.32
N GLU A 18 -23.05 22.64 16.81
CA GLU A 18 -24.23 22.03 16.17
C GLU A 18 -24.40 22.49 14.72
N GLU A 19 -24.08 23.74 14.44
CA GLU A 19 -24.10 24.31 13.09
C GLU A 19 -23.10 23.61 12.17
N GLN A 20 -21.84 23.47 12.62
CA GLN A 20 -20.79 22.76 11.87
C GLN A 20 -21.14 21.28 11.65
N LEU A 21 -21.73 20.61 12.65
CA LEU A 21 -22.20 19.23 12.48
C LEU A 21 -23.32 19.15 11.43
N GLY A 22 -24.26 20.10 11.46
CA GLY A 22 -25.34 20.19 10.48
C GLY A 22 -24.85 20.43 9.06
N GLU A 23 -23.87 21.32 8.86
CA GLU A 23 -23.21 21.53 7.57
C GLU A 23 -22.46 20.29 7.09
N ALA A 24 -21.66 19.68 7.97
CA ALA A 24 -20.89 18.49 7.64
C ALA A 24 -21.79 17.30 7.22
N LEU A 25 -22.97 17.13 7.84
CA LEU A 25 -23.94 16.10 7.43
C LEU A 25 -24.54 16.37 6.04
N LYS A 26 -24.74 17.65 5.67
CA LYS A 26 -25.20 18.02 4.32
C LYS A 26 -24.12 17.70 3.28
N TYR A 27 -22.88 18.09 3.54
CA TYR A 27 -21.74 17.77 2.67
C TYR A 27 -21.55 16.26 2.57
N GLN A 28 -21.64 15.53 3.67
CA GLN A 28 -21.55 14.07 3.69
C GLN A 28 -22.56 13.42 2.73
N ALA A 29 -23.81 13.89 2.72
CA ALA A 29 -24.85 13.37 1.85
C ALA A 29 -24.59 13.66 0.36
N GLN A 30 -23.98 14.81 0.05
CA GLN A 30 -23.64 15.22 -1.31
C GLN A 30 -22.39 14.48 -1.84
N GLU A 31 -21.34 14.42 -1.02
CA GLU A 31 -20.04 13.87 -1.39
C GLU A 31 -19.97 12.35 -1.23
N LYS A 32 -20.93 11.74 -0.52
CA LYS A 32 -20.97 10.30 -0.17
C LYS A 32 -19.73 9.82 0.58
N GLU A 33 -19.10 10.71 1.35
CA GLU A 33 -17.96 10.41 2.20
C GLU A 33 -18.39 10.06 3.63
N ARG A 34 -17.41 9.73 4.49
CA ARG A 34 -17.66 9.56 5.93
C ARG A 34 -17.67 10.92 6.60
N LEU A 35 -18.55 11.10 7.59
CA LEU A 35 -18.67 12.33 8.38
C LEU A 35 -17.31 12.83 8.91
N GLY A 36 -16.48 11.94 9.45
CA GLY A 36 -15.14 12.30 9.94
C GLY A 36 -14.24 12.88 8.85
N THR A 37 -14.22 12.27 7.66
CA THR A 37 -13.46 12.76 6.50
C THR A 37 -13.93 14.15 6.09
N THR A 38 -15.25 14.35 5.99
CA THR A 38 -15.85 15.65 5.68
C THR A 38 -15.48 16.71 6.71
N LEU A 39 -15.55 16.39 8.01
CA LEU A 39 -15.18 17.32 9.08
C LEU A 39 -13.71 17.76 9.01
N VAL A 40 -12.79 16.86 8.65
CA VAL A 40 -11.37 17.18 8.44
C VAL A 40 -11.15 18.01 7.17
N LYS A 41 -11.78 17.61 6.06
CA LYS A 41 -11.67 18.28 4.76
C LYS A 41 -12.13 19.74 4.80
N HIS A 42 -13.18 20.03 5.57
CA HIS A 42 -13.69 21.39 5.78
C HIS A 42 -12.99 22.13 6.94
N ASN A 43 -11.91 21.59 7.49
CA ASN A 43 -11.13 22.16 8.59
C ASN A 43 -11.92 22.42 9.89
N TYR A 44 -13.03 21.73 10.11
CA TYR A 44 -13.76 21.82 11.38
C TYR A 44 -13.03 21.08 12.51
N ILE A 45 -12.34 19.98 12.17
CA ILE A 45 -11.48 19.24 13.10
C ILE A 45 -10.15 18.87 12.42
N THR A 46 -9.13 18.60 13.22
CA THR A 46 -7.87 18.02 12.75
C THR A 46 -7.96 16.49 12.63
N GLU A 47 -7.11 15.89 11.80
CA GLU A 47 -7.01 14.44 11.68
C GLU A 47 -6.69 13.78 13.03
N LYS A 48 -5.86 14.43 13.85
CA LYS A 48 -5.54 13.97 15.21
C LYS A 48 -6.79 13.92 16.11
N GLN A 49 -7.62 14.97 16.11
CA GLN A 49 -8.86 15.00 16.88
C GLN A 49 -9.84 13.92 16.43
N LEU A 50 -9.95 13.67 15.13
CA LEU A 50 -10.76 12.58 14.58
C LEU A 50 -10.27 11.22 15.11
N ILE A 51 -8.97 10.95 14.99
CA ILE A 51 -8.35 9.69 15.45
C ILE A 51 -8.57 9.50 16.96
N ASP A 52 -8.29 10.51 17.77
CA ASP A 52 -8.43 10.44 19.22
C ASP A 52 -9.89 10.14 19.62
N THR A 53 -10.85 10.75 18.92
CA THR A 53 -12.28 10.49 19.14
C THR A 53 -12.67 9.07 18.74
N LEU A 54 -12.22 8.59 17.57
CA LEU A 54 -12.49 7.23 17.10
C LEU A 54 -11.88 6.17 18.01
N ARG A 55 -10.68 6.41 18.56
CA ARG A 55 -10.06 5.53 19.57
C ARG A 55 -10.97 5.34 20.78
N ILE A 56 -11.51 6.44 21.31
CA ILE A 56 -12.41 6.40 22.47
C ILE A 56 -13.73 5.72 22.11
N GLN A 57 -14.30 6.05 20.95
CA GLN A 57 -15.58 5.52 20.49
C GLN A 57 -15.56 4.00 20.28
N LEU A 58 -14.47 3.50 19.68
CA LEU A 58 -14.38 2.11 19.21
C LEU A 58 -13.51 1.23 20.12
N GLY A 59 -12.75 1.82 21.04
CA GLY A 59 -11.78 1.10 21.86
C GLY A 59 -10.62 0.51 21.04
N ILE A 60 -10.28 1.16 19.93
CA ILE A 60 -9.25 0.71 18.98
C ILE A 60 -7.99 1.55 19.15
N GLU A 61 -6.80 0.97 18.95
CA GLU A 61 -5.53 1.68 19.01
C GLU A 61 -5.19 2.39 17.69
N TYR A 62 -4.49 3.53 17.79
CA TYR A 62 -3.86 4.17 16.64
C TYR A 62 -2.45 3.60 16.42
N ILE A 63 -2.09 3.36 15.17
CA ILE A 63 -0.75 2.90 14.77
C ILE A 63 -0.10 3.90 13.82
N ASP A 64 1.11 4.31 14.17
CA ASP A 64 1.97 5.12 13.32
C ASP A 64 2.80 4.20 12.41
N LEU A 65 2.33 4.00 11.18
CA LEU A 65 2.98 3.10 10.21
C LEU A 65 4.37 3.58 9.76
N SER A 66 4.78 4.82 10.07
CA SER A 66 6.14 5.29 9.76
C SER A 66 7.20 4.70 10.72
N LYS A 67 6.76 4.14 11.85
CA LYS A 67 7.63 3.59 12.91
C LYS A 67 7.56 2.08 13.02
N VAL A 68 6.90 1.43 12.06
CA VAL A 68 6.61 0.00 12.11
C VAL A 68 7.22 -0.66 10.89
N ASP A 69 8.12 -1.61 11.13
CA ASP A 69 8.67 -2.47 10.08
C ASP A 69 7.67 -3.59 9.76
N ILE A 70 7.01 -3.46 8.62
CA ILE A 70 6.10 -4.49 8.10
C ILE A 70 6.91 -5.48 7.28
N THR A 71 7.03 -6.72 7.77
CA THR A 71 7.80 -7.76 7.07
C THR A 71 7.11 -8.19 5.77
N PRO A 72 7.87 -8.55 4.72
CA PRO A 72 7.29 -9.01 3.45
C PRO A 72 6.33 -10.20 3.59
N GLU A 73 6.54 -11.07 4.57
CA GLU A 73 5.68 -12.22 4.87
C GLU A 73 4.22 -11.83 5.16
N MET A 74 3.97 -10.60 5.60
CA MET A 74 2.63 -10.10 5.90
C MET A 74 1.73 -10.08 4.64
N SER A 75 2.30 -10.00 3.44
CA SER A 75 1.55 -10.02 2.18
C SER A 75 0.74 -11.31 1.98
N ARG A 76 1.14 -12.40 2.63
CA ARG A 76 0.46 -13.72 2.55
C ARG A 76 -0.91 -13.74 3.23
N TYR A 77 -1.17 -12.84 4.18
CA TYR A 77 -2.43 -12.82 4.93
C TYR A 77 -3.55 -12.04 4.24
N VAL A 78 -3.18 -11.00 3.49
CA VAL A 78 -4.12 -10.12 2.80
C VAL A 78 -3.62 -9.94 1.37
N PRO A 79 -4.37 -10.33 0.32
CA PRO A 79 -3.94 -10.13 -1.05
C PRO A 79 -3.89 -8.66 -1.43
N LYS A 80 -2.96 -8.28 -2.32
CA LYS A 80 -2.78 -6.91 -2.83
C LYS A 80 -4.08 -6.24 -3.28
N ASN A 81 -4.92 -6.98 -4.03
CA ASN A 81 -6.18 -6.45 -4.55
C ASN A 81 -7.15 -6.09 -3.42
N LEU A 82 -7.21 -6.91 -2.38
CA LEU A 82 -8.03 -6.65 -1.20
C LEU A 82 -7.48 -5.47 -0.41
N ALA A 83 -6.17 -5.46 -0.15
CA ALA A 83 -5.48 -4.38 0.56
C ALA A 83 -5.73 -3.01 -0.10
N LYS A 84 -5.56 -2.92 -1.43
CA LYS A 84 -5.82 -1.69 -2.20
C LYS A 84 -7.29 -1.30 -2.22
N LYS A 85 -8.19 -2.25 -2.52
CA LYS A 85 -9.63 -1.97 -2.65
C LYS A 85 -10.24 -1.48 -1.35
N MET A 86 -9.83 -2.07 -0.23
CA MET A 86 -10.39 -1.77 1.09
C MET A 86 -9.56 -0.80 1.91
N ASN A 87 -8.40 -0.38 1.38
CA ASN A 87 -7.42 0.47 2.05
C ASN A 87 -7.04 -0.03 3.44
N VAL A 88 -6.53 -1.27 3.47
CA VAL A 88 -6.09 -1.96 4.69
C VAL A 88 -4.71 -2.59 4.48
N VAL A 89 -3.90 -2.66 5.53
CA VAL A 89 -2.58 -3.29 5.48
C VAL A 89 -2.34 -4.16 6.72
N PRO A 90 -1.92 -5.42 6.55
CA PRO A 90 -1.58 -6.28 7.68
C PRO A 90 -0.24 -5.83 8.28
N VAL A 91 -0.19 -5.60 9.60
CA VAL A 91 1.00 -5.03 10.27
C VAL A 91 1.73 -6.03 11.15
N ARG A 92 0.99 -6.93 11.81
CA ARG A 92 1.56 -7.92 12.73
C ARG A 92 0.65 -9.11 12.86
N VAL A 93 1.23 -10.29 13.02
CA VAL A 93 0.50 -11.51 13.38
C VAL A 93 0.95 -11.99 14.76
N SER A 94 0.02 -12.44 15.59
CA SER A 94 0.32 -13.07 16.88
C SER A 94 -0.68 -14.19 17.15
N ARG A 95 -0.18 -15.44 17.22
CA ARG A 95 -1.02 -16.65 17.36
C ARG A 95 -2.15 -16.68 16.33
N ASP A 96 -3.38 -16.42 16.76
CA ASP A 96 -4.60 -16.42 15.94
C ASP A 96 -5.09 -15.02 15.55
N GLN A 97 -4.36 -13.98 15.96
CA GLN A 97 -4.73 -12.60 15.71
C GLN A 97 -3.88 -11.99 14.60
N LEU A 98 -4.55 -11.29 13.68
CA LEU A 98 -3.94 -10.44 12.67
C LEU A 98 -4.27 -8.99 12.99
N PHE A 99 -3.24 -8.21 13.32
CA PHE A 99 -3.35 -6.77 13.49
C PHE A 99 -3.41 -6.14 12.11
N LEU A 100 -4.47 -5.38 11.86
CA LEU A 100 -4.78 -4.81 10.55
C LEU A 100 -4.91 -3.30 10.69
N ALA A 101 -3.99 -2.56 10.08
CA ALA A 101 -4.10 -1.11 10.01
C ALA A 101 -5.10 -0.72 8.92
N MET A 102 -6.02 0.17 9.26
CA MET A 102 -7.15 0.57 8.44
C MET A 102 -7.31 2.08 8.43
N ALA A 103 -7.61 2.63 7.26
CA ALA A 103 -8.02 4.03 7.13
C ALA A 103 -9.43 4.28 7.69
N ASP A 104 -10.35 3.33 7.45
CA ASP A 104 -11.71 3.36 7.99
C ASP A 104 -11.95 2.12 8.87
N PRO A 105 -11.81 2.22 10.21
CA PRO A 105 -12.08 1.12 11.14
C PRO A 105 -13.57 0.74 11.20
N LEU A 106 -14.48 1.56 10.67
CA LEU A 106 -15.92 1.27 10.58
C LEU A 106 -16.28 0.49 9.31
N ASN A 107 -15.31 0.22 8.43
CA ASN A 107 -15.52 -0.62 7.26
C ASN A 107 -15.58 -2.10 7.66
N PHE A 108 -16.75 -2.52 8.16
CA PHE A 108 -17.00 -3.90 8.59
C PHE A 108 -16.76 -4.93 7.47
N MET A 109 -17.07 -4.56 6.21
CA MET A 109 -16.83 -5.43 5.05
C MET A 109 -15.34 -5.73 4.87
N ALA A 110 -14.48 -4.72 5.06
CA ALA A 110 -13.03 -4.92 5.01
C ALA A 110 -12.53 -5.86 6.10
N ILE A 111 -13.08 -5.76 7.32
CA ILE A 111 -12.74 -6.62 8.46
C ILE A 111 -13.14 -8.08 8.17
N GLU A 112 -14.38 -8.32 7.73
CA GLU A 112 -14.86 -9.67 7.46
C GLU A 112 -14.14 -10.32 6.28
N GLU A 113 -13.85 -9.56 5.22
CA GLU A 113 -13.13 -10.09 4.07
C GLU A 113 -11.67 -10.40 4.44
N ALA A 114 -11.00 -9.52 5.20
CA ALA A 114 -9.65 -9.78 5.70
C ALA A 114 -9.62 -11.01 6.63
N LYS A 115 -10.63 -11.17 7.50
CA LYS A 115 -10.80 -12.36 8.35
C LYS A 115 -10.95 -13.64 7.53
N ARG A 116 -11.80 -13.60 6.50
CA ARG A 116 -12.07 -14.74 5.60
C ARG A 116 -10.81 -15.17 4.86
N THR A 117 -10.05 -14.22 4.31
CA THR A 117 -8.84 -14.53 3.55
C THR A 117 -7.68 -14.95 4.43
N SER A 118 -7.44 -14.26 5.55
CA SER A 118 -6.33 -14.56 6.45
C SER A 118 -6.57 -15.80 7.32
N LYS A 119 -7.85 -16.20 7.50
CA LYS A 119 -8.29 -17.21 8.48
C LYS A 119 -7.81 -16.90 9.91
N LYS A 120 -7.68 -15.61 10.24
CA LYS A 120 -7.26 -15.08 11.54
C LYS A 120 -8.36 -14.19 12.11
N ARG A 121 -8.38 -14.03 13.43
CA ARG A 121 -9.16 -12.99 14.09
C ARG A 121 -8.53 -11.63 13.82
N ILE A 122 -9.30 -10.69 13.27
CA ILE A 122 -8.81 -9.35 12.97
C ILE A 122 -8.82 -8.50 14.23
N VAL A 123 -7.69 -7.86 14.50
CA VAL A 123 -7.56 -6.77 15.49
C VAL A 123 -7.37 -5.48 14.69
N PRO A 124 -8.44 -4.68 14.48
CA PRO A 124 -8.32 -3.45 13.72
C PRO A 124 -7.42 -2.45 14.47
N MET A 125 -6.70 -1.63 13.72
CA MET A 125 -5.92 -0.50 14.22
C MET A 125 -6.16 0.70 13.30
N ILE A 126 -6.30 1.90 13.87
CA ILE A 126 -6.53 3.12 13.09
C ILE A 126 -5.19 3.62 12.58
N ALA A 127 -5.10 3.91 11.29
CA ALA A 127 -3.95 4.59 10.69
C ALA A 127 -4.45 5.67 9.72
N SER A 128 -3.64 6.68 9.45
CA SER A 128 -4.00 7.68 8.44
C SER A 128 -4.03 7.03 7.06
N GLU A 129 -4.99 7.46 6.23
CA GLU A 129 -5.13 6.94 4.88
C GLU A 129 -3.83 7.04 4.05
N PRO A 130 -3.10 8.18 4.04
CA PRO A 130 -1.84 8.29 3.33
C PRO A 130 -0.80 7.27 3.79
N ALA A 131 -0.75 6.98 5.11
CA ALA A 131 0.19 6.02 5.66
C ALA A 131 -0.16 4.58 5.25
N VAL A 132 -1.45 4.20 5.26
CA VAL A 132 -1.90 2.89 4.80
C VAL A 132 -1.56 2.68 3.33
N ARG A 133 -1.85 3.66 2.46
CA ARG A 133 -1.52 3.55 1.03
C ARG A 133 -0.03 3.39 0.78
N ARG A 134 0.83 4.14 1.49
CA ARG A 134 2.29 3.98 1.40
C ARG A 134 2.71 2.58 1.83
N ALA A 135 2.21 2.10 2.97
CA ALA A 135 2.53 0.77 3.48
C ALA A 135 2.10 -0.36 2.50
N ILE A 136 0.93 -0.23 1.87
CA ILE A 136 0.48 -1.14 0.80
C ILE A 136 1.48 -1.12 -0.37
N ASN A 137 1.87 0.06 -0.83
CA ASN A 137 2.80 0.17 -1.95
C ASN A 137 4.18 -0.44 -1.65
N VAL A 138 4.68 -0.28 -0.42
CA VAL A 138 5.94 -0.91 0.02
C VAL A 138 5.78 -2.42 0.12
N LEU A 139 4.78 -2.91 0.85
CA LEU A 139 4.57 -4.33 1.12
C LEU A 139 4.34 -5.14 -0.16
N TYR A 140 3.53 -4.62 -1.10
CA TYR A 140 3.18 -5.30 -2.34
C TYR A 140 3.89 -4.74 -3.58
N GLY A 141 4.80 -3.78 -3.41
CA GLY A 141 5.66 -3.25 -4.47
C GLY A 141 6.72 -4.27 -4.87
N ASN A 142 7.29 -4.96 -3.88
CA ASN A 142 8.34 -5.96 -4.10
C ASN A 142 7.81 -7.27 -4.71
N GLU A 143 6.52 -7.58 -4.64
CA GLU A 143 5.96 -8.78 -5.27
C GLU A 143 6.07 -8.75 -6.80
N GLY A 144 6.02 -7.57 -7.43
CA GLY A 144 6.18 -7.44 -8.88
C GLY A 144 7.61 -7.76 -9.32
N ALA A 145 8.60 -7.24 -8.58
CA ALA A 145 10.01 -7.48 -8.84
C ALA A 145 10.43 -8.93 -8.50
N ALA A 146 9.94 -9.47 -7.38
CA ALA A 146 10.24 -10.83 -6.95
C ALA A 146 9.63 -11.89 -7.89
N ARG A 147 8.37 -11.72 -8.32
CA ARG A 147 7.75 -12.62 -9.30
C ARG A 147 8.42 -12.53 -10.67
N ALA A 148 8.78 -11.33 -11.11
CA ALA A 148 9.56 -11.16 -12.35
C ALA A 148 10.90 -11.90 -12.28
N MET A 149 11.57 -11.91 -11.12
CA MET A 149 12.81 -12.68 -10.91
C MET A 149 12.58 -14.20 -10.85
N GLU A 150 11.48 -14.66 -10.26
CA GLU A 150 11.11 -16.09 -10.28
C GLU A 150 10.77 -16.58 -11.70
N ASP A 151 10.03 -15.79 -12.47
CA ASP A 151 9.69 -16.10 -13.86
C ASP A 151 10.97 -16.16 -14.74
N ILE A 152 11.92 -15.23 -14.54
CA ILE A 152 13.22 -15.25 -15.23
C ILE A 152 14.02 -16.51 -14.86
N ARG A 153 13.99 -16.96 -13.60
CA ARG A 153 14.66 -18.19 -13.14
C ARG A 153 14.01 -19.46 -13.71
N ALA A 154 12.69 -19.47 -13.83
CA ALA A 154 11.95 -20.57 -14.44
C ALA A 154 12.21 -20.67 -15.96
N GLU A 155 12.25 -19.54 -16.66
CA GLU A 155 12.57 -19.49 -18.10
C GLU A 155 14.02 -19.91 -18.38
N THR A 156 14.99 -19.48 -17.57
CA THR A 156 16.42 -19.86 -17.73
C THR A 156 16.72 -21.32 -17.37
N ALA A 157 15.89 -21.97 -16.55
CA ALA A 157 15.99 -23.41 -16.30
C ALA A 157 15.47 -24.22 -17.50
N ALA A 158 14.46 -23.73 -18.22
CA ALA A 158 13.90 -24.38 -19.40
C ALA A 158 14.76 -24.23 -20.67
N THR A 159 15.64 -23.22 -20.74
CA THR A 159 16.51 -22.98 -21.92
C THR A 159 17.82 -23.78 -21.93
N ARG A 160 18.13 -24.56 -20.87
CA ARG A 160 19.38 -25.35 -20.81
C ARG A 160 19.32 -26.71 -21.53
N GLU A 161 18.15 -27.11 -22.01
CA GLU A 161 17.95 -28.35 -22.76
C GLU A 161 17.30 -28.05 -24.11
N THR A 162 17.99 -27.32 -25.00
CA THR A 162 17.97 -27.45 -26.47
C THR A 162 18.43 -26.16 -27.15
N GLU A 163 19.59 -26.21 -27.78
CA GLU A 163 19.84 -25.50 -29.03
C GLU A 163 20.62 -26.45 -29.95
N PRO A 164 20.50 -26.36 -31.30
CA PRO A 164 20.13 -25.15 -32.04
C PRO A 164 19.12 -25.34 -33.20
N GLN A 165 18.75 -24.20 -33.78
CA GLN A 165 18.08 -23.95 -35.07
C GLN A 165 16.55 -23.99 -35.13
N ARG A 166 15.96 -22.79 -35.12
CA ARG A 166 15.11 -22.32 -36.24
C ARG A 166 14.98 -20.81 -36.26
N GLN A 167 15.35 -20.22 -37.39
CA GLN A 167 14.81 -18.94 -37.83
C GLN A 167 13.30 -19.11 -37.97
N GLN A 168 12.50 -18.38 -37.20
CA GLN A 168 11.17 -17.94 -37.61
C GLN A 168 10.57 -16.92 -36.63
N GLU A 169 10.20 -15.79 -37.23
CA GLU A 169 9.07 -14.93 -36.90
C GLU A 169 9.05 -14.25 -35.52
N ILE A 170 9.34 -12.94 -35.61
CA ILE A 170 8.95 -11.89 -34.68
C ILE A 170 7.47 -12.07 -34.32
N GLN A 171 7.21 -12.64 -33.15
CA GLN A 171 5.91 -12.62 -32.52
C GLN A 171 6.06 -11.87 -31.21
N GLU A 172 5.32 -10.76 -31.10
CA GLU A 172 5.39 -9.72 -30.10
C GLU A 172 5.02 -10.18 -28.67
N ASN A 173 5.71 -11.19 -28.14
CA ASN A 173 5.76 -11.41 -26.70
C ASN A 173 6.97 -10.65 -26.15
N LYS A 174 6.69 -9.42 -25.72
CA LYS A 174 7.65 -8.43 -25.21
C LYS A 174 8.72 -9.07 -24.33
N THR A 175 9.94 -9.09 -24.86
CA THR A 175 11.19 -9.54 -24.24
C THR A 175 11.28 -9.09 -22.78
N PRO A 176 11.76 -9.93 -21.83
CA PRO A 176 11.88 -9.59 -20.41
C PRO A 176 12.52 -8.23 -20.12
N MET A 177 13.45 -7.81 -20.98
CA MET A 177 14.08 -6.48 -20.94
C MET A 177 13.06 -5.33 -21.03
N ILE A 178 12.05 -5.44 -21.89
CA ILE A 178 11.00 -4.41 -22.05
C ILE A 178 10.14 -4.31 -20.78
N ARG A 179 9.79 -5.46 -20.17
CA ARG A 179 9.03 -5.49 -18.91
C ARG A 179 9.80 -4.83 -17.78
N LEU A 180 11.11 -5.08 -17.71
CA LEU A 180 12.00 -4.48 -16.73
C LEU A 180 12.09 -2.95 -16.90
N VAL A 181 12.32 -2.48 -18.13
CA VAL A 181 12.34 -1.04 -18.45
C VAL A 181 11.03 -0.37 -18.03
N ASN A 182 9.89 -0.97 -18.38
CA ASN A 182 8.58 -0.43 -17.99
C ASN A 182 8.42 -0.35 -16.46
N SER A 183 8.86 -1.37 -15.72
CA SER A 183 8.78 -1.36 -14.25
C SER A 183 9.63 -0.26 -13.60
N ILE A 184 10.80 0.05 -14.19
CA ILE A 184 11.69 1.12 -13.73
C ILE A 184 11.03 2.48 -13.97
N ILE A 185 10.42 2.68 -15.14
CA ILE A 185 9.70 3.92 -15.48
C ILE A 185 8.47 4.10 -14.58
N GLU A 186 7.66 3.06 -14.39
CA GLU A 186 6.49 3.10 -13.50
C GLU A 186 6.90 3.46 -12.06
N ARG A 187 8.00 2.88 -11.58
CA ARG A 187 8.54 3.17 -10.25
C ARG A 187 8.96 4.64 -10.12
N ALA A 188 9.70 5.16 -11.10
CA ALA A 188 10.13 6.55 -11.12
C ALA A 188 8.94 7.52 -11.06
N VAL A 189 7.89 7.26 -11.83
CA VAL A 189 6.65 8.06 -11.79
C VAL A 189 5.97 7.96 -10.42
N SER A 190 5.85 6.75 -9.86
CA SER A 190 5.18 6.55 -8.57
C SER A 190 5.88 7.24 -7.39
N GLU A 191 7.20 7.39 -7.47
CA GLU A 191 8.05 8.01 -6.45
C GLU A 191 8.38 9.48 -6.78
N ASN A 192 7.76 10.06 -7.82
CA ASN A 192 8.07 11.41 -8.32
C ASN A 192 9.58 11.65 -8.53
N ALA A 193 10.29 10.65 -9.04
CA ALA A 193 11.70 10.77 -9.34
C ALA A 193 11.92 11.75 -10.50
N SER A 194 12.87 12.67 -10.37
CA SER A 194 13.22 13.64 -11.43
C SER A 194 14.14 13.04 -12.49
N ASP A 195 15.01 12.10 -12.08
CA ASP A 195 16.03 11.51 -12.93
C ASP A 195 16.14 10.00 -12.65
N ILE A 196 16.39 9.23 -13.72
CA ILE A 196 16.76 7.82 -13.65
C ILE A 196 18.18 7.68 -14.22
N HIS A 197 19.12 7.25 -13.39
CA HIS A 197 20.51 7.03 -13.76
C HIS A 197 20.76 5.54 -13.96
N PHE A 198 21.38 5.19 -15.09
CA PHE A 198 21.88 3.85 -15.39
C PHE A 198 23.40 3.89 -15.37
N GLU A 199 23.99 3.25 -14.36
CA GLU A 199 25.43 3.22 -14.12
C GLU A 199 25.97 1.81 -14.43
N PRO A 200 26.53 1.57 -15.63
CA PRO A 200 27.19 0.30 -15.93
C PRO A 200 28.49 0.18 -15.12
N THR A 201 28.71 -0.98 -14.54
CA THR A 201 29.97 -1.40 -13.90
C THR A 201 30.52 -2.65 -14.60
N GLU A 202 31.65 -3.19 -14.13
CA GLU A 202 32.33 -4.32 -14.77
C GLU A 202 31.45 -5.57 -14.88
N ASP A 203 30.65 -5.87 -13.85
CA ASP A 203 29.85 -7.11 -13.77
C ASP A 203 28.33 -6.87 -13.70
N ASN A 204 27.88 -5.61 -13.63
CA ASN A 204 26.49 -5.29 -13.40
C ASN A 204 26.09 -3.89 -13.88
N MET A 205 24.80 -3.62 -13.90
CA MET A 205 24.27 -2.27 -14.07
C MET A 205 23.51 -1.87 -12.81
N VAL A 206 23.93 -0.75 -12.22
CA VAL A 206 23.27 -0.15 -11.07
C VAL A 206 22.29 0.91 -11.56
N ILE A 207 21.06 0.85 -11.05
CA ILE A 207 20.04 1.86 -11.36
C ILE A 207 19.79 2.70 -10.13
N ARG A 208 19.90 4.01 -10.31
CA ARG A 208 19.63 5.00 -9.26
C ARG A 208 18.54 5.96 -9.71
N MET A 209 17.74 6.47 -8.78
CA MET A 209 16.72 7.47 -9.04
C MET A 209 16.93 8.68 -8.14
N ARG A 210 16.75 9.88 -8.67
CA ARG A 210 16.72 11.10 -7.86
C ARG A 210 15.30 11.32 -7.34
N ILE A 211 15.10 11.06 -6.06
CA ILE A 211 13.82 11.24 -5.35
C ILE A 211 14.03 12.30 -4.29
N ASP A 212 13.20 13.35 -4.29
CA ASP A 212 13.31 14.50 -3.39
C ASP A 212 14.72 15.13 -3.34
N GLY A 213 15.39 15.16 -4.49
CA GLY A 213 16.74 15.72 -4.65
C GLY A 213 17.89 14.78 -4.29
N GLN A 214 17.63 13.64 -3.65
CA GLN A 214 18.65 12.66 -3.26
C GLN A 214 18.73 11.49 -4.25
N LEU A 215 19.95 11.05 -4.59
CA LEU A 215 20.15 9.84 -5.37
C LEU A 215 19.95 8.61 -4.48
N GLN A 216 18.97 7.78 -4.84
CA GLN A 216 18.69 6.52 -4.17
C GLN A 216 18.94 5.36 -5.13
N GLN A 217 19.64 4.32 -4.66
CA GLN A 217 19.85 3.10 -5.43
C GLN A 217 18.60 2.23 -5.35
N VAL A 218 18.05 1.86 -6.51
CA VAL A 218 16.74 1.20 -6.60
C VAL A 218 16.81 -0.21 -7.18
N SER A 219 17.87 -0.57 -7.92
CA SER A 219 18.00 -1.93 -8.46
C SER A 219 19.44 -2.26 -8.88
N TYR A 220 19.70 -3.56 -9.01
CA TYR A 220 20.92 -4.15 -9.55
C TYR A 220 20.55 -5.12 -10.69
N MET A 221 21.19 -4.99 -11.84
CA MET A 221 21.12 -5.99 -12.90
C MET A 221 22.43 -6.79 -12.95
N GLU A 222 22.38 -8.10 -12.70
CA GLU A 222 23.53 -8.99 -12.95
C GLU A 222 23.84 -9.02 -14.45
N GLY A 223 25.02 -8.51 -14.82
CA GLY A 223 25.48 -8.46 -16.19
C GLY A 223 26.08 -9.81 -16.58
N LYS A 224 25.33 -10.63 -17.31
CA LYS A 224 25.94 -11.35 -18.44
C LYS A 224 25.44 -10.74 -19.73
N LEU A 225 25.90 -9.53 -19.99
CA LEU A 225 25.92 -8.97 -21.34
C LEU A 225 27.27 -9.35 -21.96
N LYS A 226 27.44 -10.64 -22.28
CA LYS A 226 28.49 -11.04 -23.22
C LYS A 226 27.93 -10.87 -24.62
N ASN A 227 28.67 -10.11 -25.43
CA ASN A 227 28.52 -10.00 -26.89
C ASN A 227 28.31 -11.36 -27.55
#